data_AF-A0A7S2KZ38-F1
#
_entry.id   AF-A0A7S2KZ38-F1
#
_cell.length_a   1.000
_cell.length_b   1.000
_cell.length_c   1.000
_cell.angle_alpha   90.00
_cell.angle_beta   90.00
_cell.angle_gamma   90.00
#
_symmetry.space_group_name_H-M   'P 1'
#
loop_
_entity.id
_entity.type
_entity.pdbx_description
1 polymer ?
#
loop_
_entity_poly.entity_id
_entity_poly.type
_entity_poly.pdbx_seq_one_letter_code
_entity_poly.pdbx_strand_id
1 'polypeptide(L)'
;IFTYELASTCLYSLGTVILIQSFSTHVPVFNFLMGLLWYISNGDILLPIICHAITDFYLIAVVARKKYAVIRDDPALESELKECAATIRKAMVQTNELMAGEAISSSKNFTQMNQMSRWVTTKEFHCNKIITKISADCLCEQMEPYGTKGGSPFKSEQEYVKALKAHHATMQWAMKCKQSDEEITAIQLVDAIKDLGMFYKPV
;
A
#
# COMPACT_ATOMS: atom_id res chain seq x y z
N ILE A 1 -24.92 -34.36 -28.55
CA ILE A 1 -24.22 -33.27 -29.28
C ILE A 1 -24.90 -31.92 -29.02
N PHE A 2 -26.23 -31.84 -28.92
CA PHE A 2 -26.98 -30.58 -28.70
C PHE A 2 -26.96 -29.97 -27.28
N THR A 3 -26.33 -30.60 -26.27
CA THR A 3 -26.34 -30.12 -24.88
C THR A 3 -25.05 -29.41 -24.45
N TYR A 4 -23.95 -29.54 -25.22
CA TYR A 4 -22.66 -28.94 -24.86
C TYR A 4 -22.48 -27.50 -25.41
N GLU A 5 -23.11 -27.16 -26.54
CA GLU A 5 -22.98 -25.82 -27.15
C GLU A 5 -23.74 -24.72 -26.38
N LEU A 6 -24.88 -25.06 -25.77
CA LEU A 6 -25.67 -24.13 -24.95
C LEU A 6 -25.02 -23.80 -23.59
N ALA A 7 -24.24 -24.72 -23.03
CA ALA A 7 -23.52 -24.49 -21.78
C ALA A 7 -22.30 -23.57 -21.97
N SER A 8 -21.60 -23.69 -23.10
CA SER A 8 -20.44 -22.87 -23.44
C SER A 8 -20.83 -21.41 -23.63
N THR A 9 -21.87 -21.13 -24.43
CA THR A 9 -22.36 -19.77 -24.70
C THR A 9 -22.88 -19.04 -23.45
N CYS A 10 -23.47 -19.77 -22.49
CA CYS A 10 -23.95 -19.21 -21.23
C CYS A 10 -22.80 -18.84 -20.26
N LEU A 11 -21.71 -19.62 -20.25
CA LEU A 11 -20.51 -19.31 -19.47
C LEU A 11 -19.74 -18.10 -20.04
N TYR A 12 -19.72 -17.94 -21.38
CA TYR A 12 -19.12 -16.78 -22.03
C TYR A 12 -19.87 -15.48 -21.70
N SER A 13 -21.21 -15.49 -21.63
CA SER A 13 -22.01 -14.31 -21.32
C SER A 13 -21.95 -13.92 -19.83
N LEU A 14 -21.94 -14.90 -18.93
CA LEU A 14 -21.74 -14.65 -17.49
C LEU A 14 -20.32 -14.14 -17.17
N GLY A 15 -19.29 -14.67 -17.86
CA GLY A 15 -17.90 -14.23 -17.71
C GLY A 15 -17.66 -12.80 -18.21
N THR A 16 -18.29 -12.40 -19.31
CA THR A 16 -18.19 -11.02 -19.82
C THR A 16 -18.92 -10.02 -18.92
N VAL A 17 -20.08 -10.38 -18.35
CA VAL A 17 -20.84 -9.49 -17.44
C VAL A 17 -20.07 -9.21 -16.14
N ILE A 18 -19.37 -10.21 -15.59
CA ILE A 18 -18.57 -10.03 -14.36
C ILE A 18 -17.35 -9.15 -14.62
N LEU A 19 -16.68 -9.28 -15.78
CA LEU A 19 -15.56 -8.42 -16.15
C LEU A 19 -16.01 -6.97 -16.35
N ILE A 20 -17.15 -6.70 -16.99
CA ILE A 20 -17.62 -5.33 -17.26
C ILE A 20 -17.91 -4.55 -15.97
N GLN A 21 -18.42 -5.19 -14.91
CA GLN A 21 -18.65 -4.51 -13.63
C GLN A 21 -17.37 -4.08 -12.91
N SER A 22 -16.22 -4.72 -13.16
CA SER A 22 -14.93 -4.36 -12.55
C SER A 22 -14.15 -3.26 -13.29
N PHE A 23 -14.52 -2.93 -14.53
CA PHE A 23 -13.77 -1.99 -15.39
C PHE A 23 -14.31 -0.54 -15.40
N SER A 24 -15.36 -0.24 -14.61
CA SER A 24 -16.04 1.07 -14.59
C SER A 24 -15.14 2.27 -14.20
N THR A 25 -13.94 2.04 -13.65
CA THR A 25 -13.05 3.11 -13.16
C THR A 25 -11.92 3.51 -14.12
N HIS A 26 -11.74 2.84 -15.27
CA HIS A 26 -10.69 3.15 -16.25
C HIS A 26 -11.25 3.36 -17.66
N VAL A 27 -11.71 4.59 -17.93
CA VAL A 27 -12.26 5.08 -19.21
C VAL A 27 -11.46 4.71 -20.47
N PRO A 28 -10.10 4.71 -20.47
CA PRO A 28 -9.34 4.35 -21.68
C PRO A 28 -9.47 2.88 -22.07
N VAL A 29 -9.57 2.00 -21.06
CA VAL A 29 -9.67 0.54 -21.27
C VAL A 29 -11.08 0.16 -21.72
N PHE A 30 -12.10 0.84 -21.19
CA PHE A 30 -13.48 0.66 -21.62
C PHE A 30 -13.68 1.05 -23.09
N ASN A 31 -13.14 2.18 -23.54
CA ASN A 31 -13.22 2.60 -24.94
C ASN A 31 -12.47 1.64 -25.89
N PHE A 32 -11.33 1.10 -25.45
CA PHE A 32 -10.61 0.07 -26.21
C PHE A 32 -11.42 -1.23 -26.33
N LEU A 33 -12.07 -1.67 -25.24
CA LEU A 33 -12.92 -2.85 -25.23
C LEU A 33 -14.17 -2.69 -26.11
N MET A 34 -14.82 -1.52 -26.06
CA MET A 34 -16.01 -1.23 -26.86
C MET A 34 -15.66 -1.10 -28.36
N GLY A 35 -14.49 -0.56 -28.70
CA GLY A 35 -13.96 -0.57 -30.06
C GLY A 35 -13.68 -1.98 -30.58
N LEU A 36 -13.16 -2.87 -29.71
CA LEU A 36 -12.98 -4.29 -30.03
C LEU A 36 -14.32 -5.00 -30.25
N LEU A 37 -15.34 -4.72 -29.43
CA LEU A 37 -16.68 -5.30 -29.56
C LEU A 37 -17.40 -4.89 -30.86
N TRP A 38 -17.20 -3.65 -31.32
CA TRP A 38 -17.71 -3.20 -32.62
C TRP A 38 -17.04 -3.92 -33.80
N TYR A 39 -15.74 -4.23 -33.66
CA TYR A 39 -14.97 -4.99 -34.65
C TYR A 39 -15.35 -6.48 -34.66
N ILE A 40 -15.67 -7.06 -33.50
CA ILE A 40 -16.16 -8.44 -33.31
C ILE A 40 -17.50 -8.68 -34.04
N SER A 41 -18.34 -7.65 -34.18
CA SER A 41 -19.64 -7.76 -34.85
C SER A 41 -19.57 -7.92 -36.38
N ASN A 42 -18.42 -7.66 -37.02
CA ASN A 42 -18.35 -7.45 -38.48
C ASN A 42 -17.26 -8.25 -39.23
N GLY A 43 -16.60 -9.26 -38.65
CA GLY A 43 -15.50 -9.95 -39.35
C GLY A 43 -15.22 -11.40 -38.95
N ASP A 44 -15.11 -12.24 -39.98
CA ASP A 44 -14.90 -13.69 -40.02
C ASP A 44 -13.68 -14.25 -39.24
N ILE A 45 -13.86 -15.48 -38.71
CA ILE A 45 -12.92 -16.60 -38.43
C ILE A 45 -11.61 -16.34 -37.64
N LEU A 46 -11.10 -15.12 -37.52
CA LEU A 46 -9.89 -14.76 -36.78
C LEU A 46 -10.13 -14.51 -35.28
N LEU A 47 -11.40 -14.48 -34.86
CA LEU A 47 -11.87 -14.19 -33.51
C LEU A 47 -11.27 -15.05 -32.38
N PRO A 48 -11.21 -16.40 -32.48
CA PRO A 48 -10.72 -17.21 -31.37
C PRO A 48 -9.22 -17.06 -31.16
N ILE A 49 -8.45 -16.80 -32.23
CA ILE A 49 -6.99 -16.65 -32.17
C ILE A 49 -6.63 -15.33 -31.50
N ILE A 50 -7.32 -14.23 -31.84
CA ILE A 50 -7.06 -12.91 -31.25
C ILE A 50 -7.49 -12.87 -29.77
N CYS A 51 -8.64 -13.47 -29.41
CA CYS A 51 -9.07 -13.55 -28.02
C CYS A 51 -8.09 -14.36 -27.16
N HIS A 52 -7.61 -15.53 -27.63
CA HIS A 52 -6.61 -16.31 -26.90
C HIS A 52 -5.28 -15.56 -26.78
N ALA A 53 -4.84 -14.88 -27.84
CA ALA A 53 -3.61 -14.10 -27.81
C ALA A 53 -3.68 -12.93 -26.83
N ILE A 54 -4.82 -12.23 -26.71
CA ILE A 54 -5.02 -11.14 -25.74
C ILE A 54 -5.07 -11.70 -24.32
N THR A 55 -5.80 -12.80 -24.07
CA THR A 55 -5.84 -13.41 -22.74
C THR A 55 -4.48 -13.95 -22.32
N ASP A 56 -3.72 -14.53 -23.24
CA ASP A 56 -2.37 -15.06 -22.97
C ASP A 56 -1.37 -13.93 -22.74
N PHE A 57 -1.43 -12.83 -23.50
CA PHE A 57 -0.60 -11.65 -23.23
C PHE A 57 -0.93 -11.03 -21.86
N TYR A 58 -2.20 -10.99 -21.47
CA TYR A 58 -2.62 -10.46 -20.17
C TYR A 58 -2.20 -11.39 -19.03
N LEU A 59 -2.33 -12.71 -19.20
CA LEU A 59 -1.86 -13.70 -18.23
C LEU A 59 -0.33 -13.62 -18.08
N ILE A 60 0.41 -13.52 -19.17
CA ILE A 60 1.86 -13.36 -19.16
C ILE A 60 2.26 -12.04 -18.52
N ALA A 61 1.54 -10.93 -18.75
CA ALA A 61 1.84 -9.64 -18.12
C ALA A 61 1.54 -9.64 -16.61
N VAL A 62 0.44 -10.27 -16.17
CA VAL A 62 0.09 -10.45 -14.75
C VAL A 62 1.07 -11.39 -14.05
N VAL A 63 1.49 -12.47 -14.72
CA VAL A 63 2.48 -13.43 -14.21
C VAL A 63 3.91 -12.86 -14.25
N ALA A 64 4.27 -12.07 -15.25
CA ALA A 64 5.58 -11.43 -15.37
C ALA A 64 5.79 -10.32 -14.33
N ARG A 65 4.71 -9.63 -13.89
CA ARG A 65 4.79 -8.70 -12.75
C ARG A 65 5.16 -9.37 -11.42
N LYS A 66 5.03 -10.71 -11.32
CA LYS A 66 5.32 -11.48 -10.09
C LYS A 66 6.73 -12.06 -10.01
N LYS A 67 7.59 -11.86 -11.03
CA LYS A 67 8.81 -12.68 -11.20
C LYS A 67 10.12 -12.08 -10.69
N TYR A 68 10.14 -10.88 -10.12
CA TYR A 68 11.38 -10.28 -9.59
C TYR A 68 11.19 -9.79 -8.14
N ALA A 69 12.06 -10.29 -7.27
CA ALA A 69 11.98 -10.27 -5.81
C ALA A 69 12.24 -8.89 -5.17
N VAL A 70 11.23 -8.02 -5.22
CA VAL A 70 11.10 -6.80 -4.41
C VAL A 70 9.62 -6.68 -4.00
N ILE A 71 9.32 -6.43 -2.72
CA ILE A 71 7.93 -6.39 -2.18
C ILE A 71 7.07 -5.36 -2.94
N ARG A 72 7.69 -4.24 -3.35
CA ARG A 72 7.32 -3.28 -4.40
C ARG A 72 8.48 -2.30 -4.47
N ASP A 73 8.96 -1.97 -5.66
CA ASP A 73 10.04 -1.00 -5.80
C ASP A 73 9.46 0.42 -5.70
N ASP A 74 9.23 0.85 -4.45
CA ASP A 74 8.52 2.09 -4.11
C ASP A 74 9.38 2.97 -3.20
N PRO A 75 10.29 3.77 -3.79
CA PRO A 75 11.07 4.73 -3.02
C PRO A 75 10.20 5.84 -2.41
N ALA A 76 8.97 6.04 -2.88
CA ALA A 76 8.06 7.04 -2.32
C ALA A 76 7.55 6.63 -0.94
N LEU A 77 7.45 5.33 -0.65
CA LEU A 77 7.06 4.83 0.68
C LEU A 77 8.05 5.30 1.76
N GLU A 78 9.35 5.08 1.58
CA GLU A 78 10.36 5.51 2.56
C GLU A 78 10.34 7.03 2.74
N SER A 79 10.14 7.79 1.66
CA SER A 79 10.04 9.25 1.72
C SER A 79 8.81 9.73 2.50
N GLU A 80 7.64 9.15 2.23
CA GLU A 80 6.38 9.50 2.91
C GLU A 80 6.46 9.19 4.41
N LEU A 81 7.02 8.03 4.78
CA LEU A 81 7.19 7.65 6.18
C LEU A 81 8.18 8.58 6.90
N LYS A 82 9.27 8.99 6.24
CA LYS A 82 10.23 9.96 6.79
C LYS A 82 9.63 11.34 6.98
N GLU A 83 8.80 11.80 6.05
CA GLU A 83 8.08 13.07 6.19
C GLU A 83 7.13 13.04 7.40
N CYS A 84 6.42 11.93 7.59
CA CYS A 84 5.59 11.73 8.78
C CYS A 84 6.43 11.74 10.06
N ALA A 85 7.57 11.05 10.07
CA ALA A 85 8.48 11.02 11.22
C ALA A 85 9.07 12.41 11.54
N ALA A 86 9.41 13.21 10.52
CA ALA A 86 9.87 14.59 10.70
C ALA A 86 8.77 15.46 11.32
N THR A 87 7.52 15.28 10.90
CA THR A 87 6.38 16.02 11.47
C THR A 87 6.10 15.60 12.92
N ILE A 88 6.20 14.30 13.24
CA ILE A 88 6.10 13.78 14.60
C ILE A 88 7.17 14.43 15.50
N ARG A 89 8.43 14.43 15.06
CA ARG A 89 9.54 15.05 15.81
C ARG A 89 9.30 16.54 16.04
N LYS A 90 8.85 17.25 15.00
CA LYS A 90 8.50 18.68 15.11
C LYS A 90 7.40 18.90 16.14
N ALA A 91 6.35 18.09 16.12
CA ALA A 91 5.25 18.19 17.08
C ALA A 91 5.73 17.94 18.52
N MET A 92 6.61 16.96 18.75
CA MET A 92 7.21 16.71 20.07
C MET A 92 8.01 17.90 20.58
N VAL A 93 8.87 18.48 19.73
CA VAL A 93 9.67 19.67 20.09
C VAL A 93 8.77 20.84 20.46
N GLN A 94 7.73 21.12 19.66
CA GLN A 94 6.79 22.20 19.92
C GLN A 94 5.98 21.97 21.21
N THR A 95 5.58 20.73 21.49
CA THR A 95 4.94 20.37 22.77
C THR A 95 5.87 20.64 23.95
N ASN A 96 7.15 20.24 23.86
CA ASN A 96 8.15 20.47 24.91
C ASN A 96 8.46 21.97 25.12
N GLU A 97 8.56 22.76 24.05
CA GLU A 97 8.74 24.21 24.12
C GLU A 97 7.57 24.91 24.82
N LEU A 98 6.34 24.49 24.51
CA LEU A 98 5.13 25.02 25.16
C LEU A 98 5.04 24.61 26.64
N MET A 99 5.51 23.40 26.99
CA MET A 99 5.58 22.94 28.39
C MET A 99 6.63 23.68 29.22
N ALA A 100 7.73 24.14 28.60
CA ALA A 100 8.79 24.90 29.26
C ALA A 100 8.43 26.37 29.54
N GLY A 101 7.28 26.85 29.07
CA GLY A 101 6.77 28.20 29.33
C GLY A 101 6.44 28.47 30.80
N GLU A 102 6.13 29.73 31.14
CA GLU A 102 5.79 30.15 32.51
C GLU A 102 4.61 29.37 33.12
N ALA A 103 4.66 29.14 34.43
CA ALA A 103 3.71 28.32 35.18
C ALA A 103 2.23 28.75 35.00
N ILE A 104 1.33 27.78 35.19
CA ILE A 104 -0.13 27.80 34.95
C ILE A 104 -0.87 28.80 35.86
N SER A 105 -0.66 30.11 35.71
CA SER A 105 -1.35 31.13 36.52
C SER A 105 -1.93 32.30 35.72
N SER A 106 -1.75 32.38 34.40
CA SER A 106 -2.26 33.48 33.57
C SER A 106 -3.09 33.02 32.36
N SER A 107 -3.96 33.89 31.84
CA SER A 107 -4.82 33.65 30.66
C SER A 107 -4.04 33.25 29.39
N LYS A 108 -2.76 33.66 29.27
CA LYS A 108 -1.85 33.22 28.18
C LYS A 108 -1.66 31.70 28.16
N ASN A 109 -1.83 31.03 29.29
CA ASN A 109 -1.58 29.60 29.42
C ASN A 109 -2.71 28.76 28.82
N PHE A 110 -3.96 29.25 28.82
CA PHE A 110 -5.06 28.54 28.16
C PHE A 110 -4.85 28.45 26.64
N THR A 111 -4.32 29.51 26.04
CA THR A 111 -3.96 29.51 24.62
C THR A 111 -2.83 28.52 24.32
N GLN A 112 -1.80 28.45 25.17
CA GLN A 112 -0.70 27.49 25.01
C GLN A 112 -1.16 26.03 25.15
N MET A 113 -2.04 25.74 26.12
CA MET A 113 -2.64 24.40 26.27
C MET A 113 -3.45 23.99 25.04
N ASN A 114 -4.20 24.92 24.44
CA ASN A 114 -4.92 24.67 23.19
C ASN A 114 -3.98 24.40 22.02
N GLN A 115 -2.82 25.06 21.95
CA GLN A 115 -1.81 24.75 20.94
C GLN A 115 -1.14 23.40 21.18
N MET A 116 -0.83 23.07 22.44
CA MET A 116 -0.27 21.77 22.80
C MET A 116 -1.21 20.63 22.39
N SER A 117 -2.51 20.75 22.68
CA SER A 117 -3.52 19.77 22.26
C SER A 117 -3.55 19.56 20.74
N ARG A 118 -3.37 20.63 19.95
CA ARG A 118 -3.27 20.54 18.48
C ARG A 118 -2.01 19.80 18.06
N TRP A 119 -0.87 20.09 18.65
CA TRP A 119 0.38 19.38 18.37
C TRP A 119 0.31 17.90 18.72
N VAL A 120 -0.29 17.56 19.87
CA VAL A 120 -0.54 16.16 20.24
C VAL A 120 -1.46 15.48 19.22
N THR A 121 -2.55 16.12 18.83
CA THR A 121 -3.47 15.59 17.80
C THR A 121 -2.76 15.37 16.46
N THR A 122 -1.92 16.32 16.02
CA THR A 122 -1.11 16.18 14.81
C THR A 122 -0.12 15.01 14.93
N LYS A 123 0.58 14.89 16.05
CA LYS A 123 1.49 13.76 16.33
C LYS A 123 0.76 12.44 16.21
N GLU A 124 -0.38 12.29 16.88
CA GLU A 124 -1.19 11.08 16.84
C GLU A 124 -1.69 10.73 15.43
N PHE A 125 -2.11 11.74 14.68
CA PHE A 125 -2.54 11.57 13.29
C PHE A 125 -1.43 10.98 12.41
N HIS A 126 -0.21 11.54 12.47
CA HIS A 126 0.91 11.04 11.69
C HIS A 126 1.39 9.65 12.17
N CYS A 127 1.36 9.36 13.48
CA CYS A 127 1.66 8.02 13.98
C CYS A 127 0.65 6.99 13.46
N ASN A 128 -0.64 7.31 13.51
CA ASN A 128 -1.69 6.43 12.97
C ASN A 128 -1.53 6.24 11.46
N LYS A 129 -1.18 7.30 10.72
CA LYS A 129 -0.92 7.23 9.28
C LYS A 129 0.18 6.21 8.96
N ILE A 130 1.29 6.24 9.69
CA ILE A 130 2.39 5.26 9.55
C ILE A 130 1.88 3.84 9.83
N ILE A 131 1.17 3.64 10.94
CA ILE A 131 0.66 2.31 11.34
C ILE A 131 -0.31 1.77 10.30
N THR A 132 -1.25 2.57 9.81
CA THR A 132 -2.20 2.17 8.77
C THR A 132 -1.48 1.85 7.46
N LYS A 133 -0.55 2.70 7.00
CA LYS A 133 0.21 2.48 5.78
C LYS A 133 0.98 1.16 5.80
N ILE A 134 1.61 0.84 6.92
CA ILE A 134 2.37 -0.40 7.09
C ILE A 134 1.44 -1.61 7.22
N SER A 135 0.38 -1.51 8.00
CA SER A 135 -0.53 -2.65 8.22
C SER A 135 -1.37 -2.98 6.99
N ALA A 136 -2.02 -1.99 6.38
CA ALA A 136 -2.90 -2.19 5.25
C ALA A 136 -2.11 -2.37 3.95
N ASP A 137 -1.33 -1.37 3.55
CA ASP A 137 -0.74 -1.34 2.21
C ASP A 137 0.51 -2.23 2.07
N CYS A 138 1.18 -2.56 3.19
CA CYS A 138 2.40 -3.37 3.18
C CYS A 138 2.16 -4.80 3.67
N LEU A 139 1.74 -4.97 4.92
CA LEU A 139 1.57 -6.30 5.52
C LEU A 139 0.43 -7.09 4.89
N CYS A 140 -0.76 -6.50 4.74
CA CYS A 140 -1.91 -7.23 4.22
C CYS A 140 -1.83 -7.50 2.72
N GLU A 141 -1.30 -6.55 1.94
CA GLU A 141 -1.29 -6.65 0.47
C GLU A 141 -0.06 -7.34 -0.10
N GLN A 142 1.10 -7.23 0.56
CA GLN A 142 2.38 -7.55 -0.08
C GLN A 142 3.17 -8.66 0.62
N MET A 143 2.87 -8.94 1.88
CA MET A 143 3.62 -9.94 2.67
C MET A 143 3.01 -11.34 2.50
N GLU A 144 3.07 -11.89 1.29
CA GLU A 144 2.73 -13.30 1.09
C GLU A 144 3.81 -14.20 1.72
N PRO A 145 3.43 -15.22 2.52
CA PRO A 145 4.38 -16.13 3.15
C PRO A 145 5.30 -16.83 2.13
N TYR A 146 6.52 -17.14 2.57
CA TYR A 146 7.45 -17.94 1.78
C TYR A 146 6.83 -19.29 1.37
N GLY A 147 7.07 -19.72 0.13
CA GLY A 147 6.53 -20.98 -0.40
C GLY A 147 5.07 -20.91 -0.89
N THR A 148 4.44 -19.73 -0.89
CA THR A 148 3.10 -19.55 -1.47
C THR A 148 3.14 -19.83 -2.98
N LYS A 149 2.22 -20.68 -3.45
CA LYS A 149 2.12 -21.14 -4.86
C LYS A 149 1.91 -19.99 -5.87
N GLY A 150 1.62 -18.78 -5.40
CA GLY A 150 1.44 -17.55 -6.18
C GLY A 150 2.69 -16.68 -6.35
N GLY A 151 3.84 -17.09 -5.80
CA GLY A 151 5.11 -16.37 -5.88
C GLY A 151 5.33 -15.42 -4.70
N SER A 152 6.08 -15.87 -3.70
CA SER A 152 6.51 -15.02 -2.58
C SER A 152 7.68 -14.13 -3.00
N PRO A 153 7.74 -12.85 -2.57
CA PRO A 153 8.88 -11.98 -2.86
C PRO A 153 10.16 -12.38 -2.10
N PHE A 154 10.05 -13.32 -1.14
CA PHE A 154 11.16 -13.74 -0.29
C PHE A 154 11.91 -14.95 -0.85
N LYS A 155 13.24 -14.92 -0.77
CA LYS A 155 14.11 -16.03 -1.20
C LYS A 155 14.19 -17.14 -0.14
N SER A 156 13.93 -16.79 1.12
CA SER A 156 13.92 -17.73 2.24
C SER A 156 12.91 -17.34 3.30
N GLU A 157 12.53 -18.31 4.14
CA GLU A 157 11.68 -18.07 5.32
C GLU A 157 12.33 -17.06 6.29
N GLN A 158 13.66 -17.08 6.42
CA GLN A 158 14.39 -16.15 7.28
C GLN A 158 14.26 -14.70 6.79
N GLU A 159 14.26 -14.49 5.47
CA GLU A 159 14.07 -13.16 4.87
C GLU A 159 12.65 -12.64 5.11
N TYR A 160 11.64 -13.51 4.96
CA TYR A 160 10.25 -13.19 5.30
C TYR A 160 10.11 -12.76 6.77
N VAL A 161 10.66 -13.55 7.70
CA VAL A 161 10.61 -13.23 9.14
C VAL A 161 11.35 -11.93 9.45
N LYS A 162 12.48 -11.67 8.79
CA LYS A 162 13.24 -10.42 8.96
C LYS A 162 12.43 -9.22 8.49
N ALA A 163 11.80 -9.30 7.31
CA ALA A 163 10.92 -8.27 6.80
C ALA A 163 9.74 -8.03 7.75
N LEU A 164 9.04 -9.10 8.18
CA LEU A 164 7.92 -9.00 9.12
C LEU A 164 8.31 -8.30 10.43
N LYS A 165 9.49 -8.62 10.98
CA LYS A 165 10.03 -7.96 12.17
C LYS A 165 10.32 -6.47 11.93
N ALA A 166 10.85 -6.09 10.77
CA ALA A 166 11.11 -4.69 10.45
C ALA A 166 9.81 -3.85 10.35
N HIS A 167 8.77 -4.40 9.71
CA HIS A 167 7.45 -3.76 9.65
C HIS A 167 6.86 -3.59 11.05
N HIS A 168 6.90 -4.66 11.87
CA HIS A 168 6.40 -4.62 13.24
C HIS A 168 7.19 -3.63 14.09
N ALA A 169 8.51 -3.61 14.00
CA ALA A 169 9.37 -2.68 14.73
C ALA A 169 9.02 -1.21 14.40
N THR A 170 8.80 -0.91 13.13
CA THR A 170 8.40 0.44 12.70
C THR A 170 7.06 0.85 13.30
N MET A 171 6.06 -0.05 13.31
CA MET A 171 4.77 0.22 13.97
C MET A 171 4.91 0.39 15.49
N GLN A 172 5.75 -0.40 16.15
CA GLN A 172 6.01 -0.28 17.59
C GLN A 172 6.66 1.05 17.95
N TRP A 173 7.63 1.52 17.17
CA TRP A 173 8.24 2.83 17.38
C TRP A 173 7.26 3.97 17.08
N ALA A 174 6.41 3.84 16.07
CA ALA A 174 5.33 4.80 15.81
C ALA A 174 4.35 4.87 16.99
N MET A 175 4.00 3.73 17.59
CA MET A 175 3.14 3.67 18.78
C MET A 175 3.81 4.31 20.00
N LYS A 176 5.11 4.08 20.20
CA LYS A 176 5.88 4.75 21.27
C LYS A 176 5.94 6.26 21.07
N CYS A 177 6.16 6.74 19.85
CA CYS A 177 6.11 8.16 19.52
C CYS A 177 4.72 8.76 19.79
N LYS A 178 3.65 7.96 19.61
CA LYS A 178 2.30 8.39 19.93
C LYS A 178 2.10 8.60 21.44
N GLN A 179 2.66 7.71 22.26
CA GLN A 179 2.49 7.70 23.72
C GLN A 179 3.46 8.60 24.49
N SER A 180 4.61 8.97 23.90
CA SER A 180 5.68 9.73 24.56
C SER A 180 5.99 11.03 23.81
N ASP A 181 6.59 12.00 24.50
CA ASP A 181 7.12 13.25 23.94
C ASP A 181 8.66 13.32 23.98
N GLU A 182 9.31 12.16 24.23
CA GLU A 182 10.77 12.02 24.17
C GLU A 182 11.28 11.99 22.73
N GLU A 183 12.17 12.92 22.38
CA GLU A 183 12.73 13.05 21.04
C GLU A 183 13.53 11.81 20.58
N ILE A 184 14.10 11.06 21.53
CA ILE A 184 14.83 9.80 21.25
C ILE A 184 13.93 8.80 20.52
N THR A 185 12.64 8.75 20.86
CA THR A 185 11.70 7.82 20.23
C THR A 185 11.50 8.14 18.73
N ALA A 186 11.52 9.42 18.35
CA ALA A 186 11.42 9.83 16.95
C ALA A 186 12.68 9.47 16.16
N ILE A 187 13.87 9.53 16.77
CA ILE A 187 15.12 9.08 16.16
C ILE A 187 15.05 7.57 15.88
N GLN A 188 14.61 6.78 16.86
CA GLN A 188 14.46 5.34 16.73
C GLN A 188 13.42 4.94 15.67
N LEU A 189 12.36 5.75 15.51
CA LEU A 189 11.40 5.58 14.43
C LEU A 189 12.04 5.78 13.05
N VAL A 190 12.88 6.82 12.88
CA VAL A 190 13.60 7.06 11.61
C VAL A 190 14.55 5.92 11.28
N ASP A 191 15.27 5.39 12.27
CA ASP A 191 16.16 4.23 12.08
C ASP A 191 15.36 2.98 11.68
N ALA A 192 14.21 2.73 12.32
CA ALA A 192 13.33 1.63 11.94
C ALA A 192 12.77 1.77 10.51
N ILE A 193 12.41 2.99 10.09
CA ILE A 193 11.97 3.28 8.70
C ILE A 193 13.10 3.01 7.71
N LYS A 194 14.35 3.33 8.08
CA LYS A 194 15.52 3.06 7.22
C LYS A 194 15.74 1.55 7.05
N ASP A 195 15.62 0.79 8.12
CA ASP A 195 15.72 -0.68 8.09
C ASP A 195 14.58 -1.29 7.27
N LEU A 196 13.36 -0.76 7.39
CA LEU A 196 12.22 -1.13 6.56
C LEU A 196 12.50 -0.84 5.07
N GLY A 197 13.04 0.34 4.76
CA GLY A 197 13.35 0.77 3.40
C GLY A 197 14.34 -0.13 2.65
N MET A 198 15.11 -0.97 3.35
CA MET A 198 15.99 -1.96 2.71
C MET A 198 15.22 -3.02 1.91
N PHE A 199 13.94 -3.27 2.23
CA PHE A 199 13.10 -4.25 1.53
C PHE A 199 12.32 -3.68 0.33
N TYR A 200 12.36 -2.36 0.16
CA TYR A 200 11.57 -1.60 -0.82
C TYR A 200 12.42 -0.91 -1.89
N LYS A 201 13.72 -1.17 -1.91
CA LYS A 201 14.67 -0.64 -2.89
C LYS A 201 14.97 -1.65 -4.00
N PRO A 202 15.36 -1.20 -5.19
CA PRO A 202 15.82 -2.09 -6.24
C PRO A 202 17.14 -2.73 -5.78
N VAL A 203 17.27 -4.04 -5.99
CA VAL A 203 18.52 -4.79 -5.79
C VAL A 203 19.37 -4.73 -7.04
#